data_AF-A0AAJ6TWJ9-F1
#
_entry.id   AF-A0AAJ6TWJ9-F1
#
_cell.length_a   1.000
_cell.length_b   1.000
_cell.length_c   1.000
_cell.angle_alpha   90.00
_cell.angle_beta   90.00
_cell.angle_gamma   90.00
#
_symmetry.space_group_name_H-M   'P 1'
#
loop_
_entity.id
_entity.type
_entity.pdbx_description
1 polymer ?
#
loop_
_entity_poly.entity_id
_entity_poly.type
_entity_poly.pdbx_seq_one_letter_code
_entity_poly.pdbx_strand_id
1 'polypeptide(L)'
;MYEVDLMAEGTASRYVKLTKEQGDVEEIKPGELNQPIEVPQLTVRKCNECGQPLPENFEPPGDEPWTTGIFGCADDTESCWTGVFCPCVLFGRNIESLRDDTPWTTPCICHAVCVEGGIALAAATAVFHGIDPRTSFLICEGLLFAWWMCGVYTGLVRQSLQKKYHLKVISILQF
;
A
#
# COMPACT_ATOMS: atom_id res chain seq x y z
N MET A 1 6.22 12.34 -52.58
CA MET A 1 6.31 12.81 -51.18
C MET A 1 6.22 11.56 -50.32
N TYR A 2 7.39 11.08 -49.89
CA TYR A 2 7.73 10.31 -48.66
C TYR A 2 6.63 10.30 -47.59
N GLU A 3 6.41 9.29 -46.72
CA GLU A 3 7.10 8.06 -46.28
C GLU A 3 6.05 7.33 -45.37
N VAL A 4 6.17 6.03 -45.09
CA VAL A 4 6.26 5.44 -43.71
C VAL A 4 6.43 3.92 -43.89
N ASP A 5 7.67 3.46 -43.74
CA ASP A 5 8.00 2.09 -43.40
C ASP A 5 7.49 1.76 -41.99
N LEU A 6 6.76 0.65 -41.84
CA LEU A 6 6.52 0.04 -40.52
C LEU A 6 6.58 -1.49 -40.68
N MET A 7 7.80 -2.00 -40.54
CA MET A 7 8.08 -3.39 -40.21
C MET A 7 7.55 -3.66 -38.79
N ALA A 8 6.48 -4.43 -38.69
CA ALA A 8 6.07 -5.08 -37.45
C ALA A 8 5.46 -6.45 -37.81
N GLU A 9 6.29 -7.33 -38.36
CA GLU A 9 5.92 -8.73 -38.54
C GLU A 9 6.07 -9.44 -37.18
N GLY A 10 5.05 -9.24 -36.34
CA GLY A 10 4.77 -10.17 -35.25
C GLY A 10 4.64 -11.57 -35.85
N THR A 11 5.27 -12.55 -35.21
CA THR A 11 5.35 -13.95 -35.62
C THR A 11 3.97 -14.49 -36.01
N ALA A 12 3.61 -14.35 -37.28
CA ALA A 12 2.36 -14.84 -37.81
C ALA A 12 2.42 -16.36 -37.73
N SER A 13 1.46 -16.98 -37.02
CA SER A 13 1.31 -18.42 -37.00
C SER A 13 1.12 -18.91 -38.44
N ARG A 14 2.17 -19.52 -38.99
CA ARG A 14 2.15 -19.99 -40.38
C ARG A 14 1.40 -21.30 -40.44
N TYR A 15 0.11 -21.24 -40.74
CA TYR A 15 -0.68 -22.44 -41.04
C TYR A 15 -0.13 -23.10 -42.31
N VAL A 16 0.46 -24.28 -42.15
CA VAL A 16 0.94 -25.08 -43.27
C VAL A 16 -0.27 -25.78 -43.90
N LYS A 17 -0.58 -25.46 -45.16
CA LYS A 17 -1.56 -26.22 -45.93
C LYS A 17 -0.98 -27.59 -46.26
N LEU A 18 -1.61 -28.64 -45.74
CA LEU A 18 -1.28 -30.02 -46.09
C LEU A 18 -1.82 -30.32 -47.49
N THR A 19 -0.94 -30.66 -48.41
CA THR A 19 -1.28 -31.20 -49.75
C THR A 19 -1.14 -32.71 -49.74
N LYS A 20 -1.98 -33.39 -50.54
CA LYS A 20 -2.25 -34.84 -50.45
C LYS A 20 -1.05 -35.74 -50.79
N GLU A 21 0.03 -35.19 -51.33
CA GLU A 21 1.22 -35.94 -51.75
C GLU A 21 2.47 -35.82 -50.84
N GLN A 22 2.34 -35.44 -49.56
CA GLN A 22 3.49 -35.49 -48.64
C GLN A 22 3.80 -36.94 -48.23
N GLY A 23 4.96 -37.41 -48.68
CA GLY A 23 5.47 -38.78 -48.56
C GLY A 23 5.80 -39.23 -47.13
N ASP A 24 6.02 -40.54 -47.03
CA ASP A 24 6.23 -41.41 -45.86
C ASP A 24 5.60 -40.92 -44.54
N VAL A 25 4.48 -41.55 -44.18
CA VAL A 25 3.85 -41.41 -42.88
C VAL A 25 4.77 -42.04 -41.85
N GLU A 26 5.67 -41.25 -41.26
CA GLU A 26 6.35 -41.68 -40.04
C GLU A 26 5.26 -42.06 -39.02
N GLU A 27 5.33 -43.31 -38.53
CA GLU A 27 4.35 -43.89 -37.64
C GLU A 27 4.43 -43.21 -36.27
N ILE A 28 3.60 -42.17 -36.08
CA ILE A 28 3.48 -41.44 -34.81
C ILE A 28 3.02 -42.44 -33.74
N LYS A 29 3.92 -42.85 -32.85
CA LYS A 29 3.60 -43.76 -31.75
C LYS A 29 2.60 -43.08 -30.80
N PRO A 30 1.53 -43.75 -30.35
CA PRO A 30 0.58 -43.19 -29.40
C PRO A 30 1.30 -42.76 -28.11
N GLY A 31 1.43 -41.45 -27.90
CA GLY A 31 2.10 -40.88 -26.73
C GLY A 31 3.06 -39.73 -27.02
N GLU A 32 3.62 -39.64 -28.24
CA GLU A 32 4.58 -38.56 -28.55
C GLU A 32 3.93 -37.17 -28.66
N LEU A 33 2.65 -37.11 -29.05
CA LEU A 33 1.89 -35.84 -29.06
C LEU A 33 1.52 -35.32 -27.67
N ASN A 34 1.63 -36.14 -26.62
CA ASN A 34 1.37 -35.76 -25.23
C ASN A 34 2.66 -35.37 -24.48
N GLN A 35 3.75 -35.11 -25.20
CA GLN A 35 4.95 -34.57 -24.56
C GLN A 35 4.68 -33.12 -24.11
N PRO A 36 5.04 -32.74 -22.88
CA PRO A 36 4.95 -31.36 -22.44
C PRO A 36 5.85 -30.51 -23.33
N ILE A 37 5.25 -29.62 -24.10
CA ILE A 37 5.98 -28.62 -24.87
C ILE A 37 6.49 -27.59 -23.88
N GLU A 38 7.81 -27.43 -23.75
CA GLU A 38 8.38 -26.28 -23.04
C GLU A 38 8.03 -25.02 -23.82
N VAL A 39 7.07 -24.25 -23.30
CA VAL A 39 6.70 -22.95 -23.86
C VAL A 39 7.47 -21.88 -23.07
N PRO A 40 8.45 -21.18 -23.66
CA PRO A 40 9.22 -20.14 -22.96
C PRO A 40 8.34 -19.01 -22.37
N GLN A 41 7.12 -18.86 -22.89
CA GLN A 41 6.08 -17.95 -22.40
C GLN A 41 5.58 -18.31 -20.98
N LEU A 42 5.89 -19.50 -20.44
CA LEU A 42 5.58 -19.87 -19.06
C LEU A 42 6.63 -19.41 -18.03
N THR A 43 7.87 -19.10 -18.47
CA THR A 43 8.97 -18.65 -17.58
C THR A 43 9.07 -17.12 -17.50
N VAL A 44 8.04 -16.40 -17.95
CA VAL A 44 8.02 -14.93 -17.86
C VAL A 44 7.60 -14.52 -16.45
N ARG A 45 8.33 -13.57 -15.85
CA ARG A 45 7.92 -12.96 -14.58
C ARG A 45 6.56 -12.30 -14.77
N LYS A 46 5.56 -12.66 -13.95
CA LYS A 46 4.20 -12.09 -14.04
C LYS A 46 3.95 -11.14 -12.88
N CYS A 47 3.11 -10.14 -13.12
CA CYS A 47 2.58 -9.29 -12.06
C CYS A 47 1.70 -10.10 -11.11
N ASN A 48 1.88 -9.93 -9.80
CA ASN A 48 1.10 -10.65 -8.79
C ASN A 48 -0.38 -10.22 -8.74
N GLU A 49 -0.69 -8.98 -9.14
CA GLU A 49 -2.06 -8.44 -9.11
C GLU A 49 -2.84 -8.78 -10.38
N CYS A 50 -2.24 -8.55 -11.56
CA CYS A 50 -2.94 -8.69 -12.85
C CYS A 50 -2.51 -9.89 -13.71
N GLY A 51 -1.46 -10.63 -13.32
CA GLY A 51 -0.97 -11.81 -14.04
C GLY A 51 -0.31 -11.52 -15.39
N GLN A 52 -0.18 -10.25 -15.78
CA GLN A 52 0.44 -9.86 -17.05
C GLN A 52 1.96 -10.11 -17.02
N PRO A 53 2.56 -10.49 -18.15
CA PRO A 53 4.01 -10.62 -18.27
C PRO A 53 4.67 -9.25 -18.03
N LEU A 54 5.62 -9.21 -17.11
CA LEU A 54 6.40 -8.02 -16.81
C LEU A 54 7.49 -7.84 -17.88
N PRO A 55 7.76 -6.60 -18.32
CA PRO A 55 8.91 -6.30 -19.16
C PRO A 55 10.21 -6.76 -18.53
N GLU A 56 11.22 -7.10 -19.34
CA GLU A 56 12.51 -7.61 -18.86
C GLU A 56 13.31 -6.56 -18.05
N ASN A 57 13.06 -5.27 -18.30
CA ASN A 57 13.61 -4.14 -17.55
C ASN A 57 12.75 -3.72 -16.35
N PHE A 58 11.73 -4.51 -15.97
CA PHE A 58 10.93 -4.18 -14.80
C PHE A 58 11.72 -4.47 -13.52
N GLU A 59 12.10 -3.39 -12.84
CA GLU A 59 12.63 -3.45 -11.48
C GLU A 59 11.51 -3.03 -10.52
N PRO A 60 11.18 -3.84 -9.49
CA PRO A 60 10.19 -3.44 -8.51
C PRO A 60 10.62 -2.12 -7.85
N PRO A 61 9.68 -1.21 -7.54
CA PRO A 61 10.01 0.01 -6.81
C PRO A 61 10.74 -0.36 -5.52
N GLY A 62 11.98 0.13 -5.38
CA GLY A 62 12.82 -0.14 -4.23
C GLY A 62 12.36 0.64 -2.99
N ASP A 63 12.79 0.18 -1.81
CA ASP A 63 12.49 0.86 -0.55
C ASP A 63 13.24 2.20 -0.47
N GLU A 64 12.64 3.25 -0.99
CA GLU A 64 13.25 4.58 -1.01
C GLU A 64 13.22 5.23 0.38
N PRO A 65 14.30 5.94 0.78
CA PRO A 65 14.33 6.65 2.04
C PRO A 65 13.33 7.81 2.00
N TRP A 66 12.24 7.67 2.72
CA TRP A 66 11.25 8.73 2.84
C TRP A 66 11.67 9.72 3.95
N THR A 67 12.16 10.87 3.55
CA THR A 67 12.31 12.02 4.44
C THR A 67 12.00 13.27 3.64
N THR A 68 11.05 14.06 4.09
CA THR A 68 10.99 15.46 3.70
C THR A 68 11.81 16.25 4.73
N GLY A 69 12.58 17.25 4.32
CA GLY A 69 13.31 18.08 5.28
C GLY A 69 12.36 18.73 6.31
N ILE A 70 12.88 19.35 7.36
CA ILE A 70 12.06 19.92 8.45
C ILE A 70 10.98 20.91 7.97
N PHE A 71 11.16 21.54 6.80
CA PHE A 71 10.20 22.41 6.13
C PHE A 71 9.69 21.87 4.79
N GLY A 72 9.81 20.57 4.54
CA GLY A 72 9.34 19.97 3.29
C GLY A 72 7.82 20.01 3.11
N CYS A 73 7.05 20.36 4.14
CA CYS A 73 5.63 20.68 3.94
C CYS A 73 5.39 22.02 3.26
N ALA A 74 6.39 22.91 3.13
CA ALA A 74 6.20 24.22 2.51
C ALA A 74 5.78 24.14 1.03
N ASP A 75 6.11 23.04 0.35
CA ASP A 75 5.66 22.76 -1.03
C ASP A 75 4.13 22.60 -1.10
N ASP A 76 3.49 22.18 0.00
CA ASP A 76 2.04 22.16 0.18
C ASP A 76 1.65 22.97 1.42
N THR A 77 1.50 24.28 1.19
CA THR A 77 1.17 25.25 2.24
C THR A 77 -0.15 24.91 2.96
N GLU A 78 -1.15 24.34 2.27
CA GLU A 78 -2.41 23.96 2.90
C GLU A 78 -2.18 22.82 3.91
N SER A 79 -1.48 21.77 3.49
CA SER A 79 -1.13 20.64 4.37
C SER A 79 -0.22 21.09 5.51
N CYS A 80 0.69 22.02 5.27
CA CYS A 80 1.60 22.56 6.28
C CYS A 80 0.83 23.32 7.38
N TRP A 81 -0.07 24.24 7.00
CA TRP A 81 -0.93 24.94 7.97
C TRP A 81 -1.92 24.01 8.68
N THR A 82 -2.51 23.07 7.95
CA THR A 82 -3.42 22.07 8.53
C THR A 82 -2.68 21.20 9.54
N GLY A 83 -1.45 20.78 9.25
CA GLY A 83 -0.61 20.03 10.19
C GLY A 83 -0.27 20.82 11.45
N VAL A 84 -0.09 22.13 11.35
CA VAL A 84 0.20 23.02 12.49
C VAL A 84 -1.03 23.23 13.37
N PHE A 85 -2.20 23.51 12.78
CA PHE A 85 -3.40 23.86 13.53
C PHE A 85 -4.29 22.65 13.88
N CYS A 86 -4.25 21.59 13.07
CA CYS A 86 -5.11 20.43 13.21
C CYS A 86 -4.47 19.17 12.60
N PRO A 87 -3.41 18.63 13.23
CA PRO A 87 -2.67 17.47 12.71
C PRO A 87 -3.56 16.23 12.52
N CYS A 88 -4.64 16.09 13.31
CA CYS A 88 -5.59 14.99 13.18
C CYS A 88 -6.44 15.04 11.90
N VAL A 89 -6.74 16.23 11.37
CA VAL A 89 -7.41 16.39 10.06
C VAL A 89 -6.46 16.02 8.93
N LEU A 90 -5.20 16.48 9.00
CA LEU A 90 -4.18 16.11 8.04
C LEU A 90 -4.00 14.59 8.00
N PHE A 91 -3.95 13.95 9.18
CA PHE A 91 -3.90 12.49 9.29
C PHE A 91 -5.17 11.82 8.72
N GLY A 92 -6.35 12.35 9.01
CA GLY A 92 -7.63 11.84 8.48
C GLY A 92 -7.67 11.85 6.94
N ARG A 93 -7.22 12.93 6.31
CA ARG A 93 -7.12 13.05 4.85
C ARG A 93 -6.14 12.03 4.25
N ASN A 94 -5.05 11.72 4.95
CA ASN A 94 -4.12 10.66 4.55
C ASN A 94 -4.75 9.27 4.68
N ILE A 95 -5.60 9.02 5.68
CA ILE A 95 -6.33 7.75 5.77
C ILE A 95 -7.33 7.62 4.63
N GLU A 96 -8.08 8.67 4.35
CA GLU A 96 -9.08 8.68 3.28
C GLU A 96 -8.45 8.39 1.91
N SER A 97 -7.23 8.87 1.63
CA SER A 97 -6.50 8.53 0.40
C SER A 97 -5.94 7.11 0.34
N LEU A 98 -5.83 6.44 1.49
CA LEU A 98 -5.43 5.03 1.59
C LEU A 98 -6.61 4.08 1.56
N ARG A 99 -7.76 4.52 2.05
CA ARG A 99 -8.92 3.72 2.37
C ARG A 99 -10.18 4.46 1.96
N ASP A 100 -10.78 4.03 0.85
CA ASP A 100 -12.00 4.63 0.30
C ASP A 100 -13.23 4.45 1.20
N ASP A 101 -13.17 3.55 2.19
CA ASP A 101 -14.26 3.21 3.10
C ASP A 101 -14.28 4.06 4.39
N THR A 102 -13.22 4.84 4.65
CA THR A 102 -13.04 5.57 5.91
C THR A 102 -12.99 7.07 5.66
N PRO A 103 -14.05 7.84 5.97
CA PRO A 103 -14.03 9.29 5.79
C PRO A 103 -13.00 9.94 6.73
N TRP A 104 -12.38 11.03 6.27
CA TRP A 104 -11.33 11.74 7.02
C TRP A 104 -11.78 12.24 8.41
N THR A 105 -13.07 12.44 8.61
CA THR A 105 -13.65 12.92 9.87
C THR A 105 -13.55 11.88 10.99
N THR A 106 -13.58 10.59 10.67
CA THR A 106 -13.60 9.52 11.69
C THR A 106 -12.32 9.49 12.54
N PRO A 107 -11.10 9.48 11.95
CA PRO A 107 -9.86 9.59 12.73
C PRO A 107 -9.75 10.90 13.53
N CYS A 108 -10.22 12.02 12.96
CA CYS A 108 -10.21 13.31 13.62
C CYS A 108 -11.10 13.33 14.88
N ILE A 109 -12.32 12.79 14.78
CA ILE A 109 -13.26 12.67 15.90
C ILE A 109 -12.69 11.73 16.96
N CYS A 110 -12.11 10.59 16.56
CA CYS A 110 -11.47 9.66 17.49
C CYS A 110 -10.34 10.35 18.28
N HIS A 111 -9.49 11.14 17.62
CA HIS A 111 -8.44 11.90 18.30
C HIS A 111 -9.02 12.93 19.29
N ALA A 112 -10.02 13.72 18.87
CA ALA A 112 -10.67 14.70 19.74
C ALA A 112 -11.32 14.06 20.98
N VAL A 113 -11.91 12.87 20.85
CA VAL A 113 -12.55 12.18 21.97
C VAL A 113 -11.50 11.49 22.86
N CYS A 114 -10.62 10.67 22.28
CA CYS A 114 -9.73 9.81 23.05
C CYS A 114 -8.50 10.53 23.60
N VAL A 115 -7.97 11.52 22.87
CA VAL A 115 -6.77 12.27 23.28
C VAL A 115 -7.18 13.55 24.00
N GLU A 116 -7.85 14.48 23.32
CA GLU A 116 -8.20 15.78 23.91
C GLU A 116 -9.20 15.63 25.05
N GLY A 117 -10.28 14.86 24.83
CA GLY A 117 -11.25 14.52 25.88
C GLY A 117 -10.64 13.73 27.04
N GLY A 118 -9.70 12.83 26.75
CA GLY A 118 -8.98 12.06 27.76
C GLY A 118 -8.09 12.93 28.66
N ILE A 119 -7.36 13.87 28.07
CA ILE A 119 -6.54 14.86 28.79
C ILE A 119 -7.44 15.76 29.65
N ALA A 120 -8.55 16.25 29.10
CA ALA A 120 -9.50 17.06 29.85
C ALA A 120 -10.08 16.31 31.07
N LEU A 121 -10.44 15.03 30.89
CA LEU A 121 -10.92 14.18 31.97
C LEU A 121 -9.83 13.93 33.04
N ALA A 122 -8.60 13.68 32.62
CA ALA A 122 -7.46 13.50 33.52
C ALA A 122 -7.18 14.78 34.34
N ALA A 123 -7.19 15.95 33.69
CA ALA A 123 -7.00 17.24 34.34
C ALA A 123 -8.12 17.56 35.34
N ALA A 124 -9.39 17.34 34.95
CA ALA A 124 -10.52 17.50 35.85
C ALA A 124 -10.39 16.58 37.08
N THR A 125 -10.03 15.32 36.86
CA THR A 125 -9.80 14.34 37.94
C THR A 125 -8.68 14.77 38.89
N ALA A 126 -7.61 15.41 38.38
CA ALA A 126 -6.51 15.92 39.20
C ALA A 126 -6.88 17.18 40.01
N VAL A 127 -7.73 18.06 39.47
CA VAL A 127 -8.13 19.32 40.11
C VAL A 127 -9.23 19.13 41.15
N PHE A 128 -10.19 18.22 40.89
CA PHE A 128 -11.28 17.95 41.83
C PHE A 128 -10.85 16.91 42.88
N HIS A 129 -10.35 17.40 44.02
CA HIS A 129 -9.96 16.59 45.18
C HIS A 129 -11.19 15.97 45.87
N GLY A 130 -11.76 14.92 45.28
CA GLY A 130 -12.92 14.21 45.83
C GLY A 130 -13.31 12.92 45.10
N ILE A 131 -12.52 12.49 44.09
CA ILE A 131 -12.78 11.26 43.35
C ILE A 131 -12.30 10.06 44.18
N ASP A 132 -13.17 9.07 44.35
CA ASP A 132 -12.87 7.82 45.04
C ASP A 132 -11.68 7.10 44.37
N PRO A 133 -10.73 6.53 45.13
CA PRO A 133 -9.54 5.89 44.57
C PRO A 133 -9.84 4.75 43.58
N ARG A 134 -10.97 4.04 43.70
CA ARG A 134 -11.39 3.04 42.71
C ARG A 134 -11.81 3.68 41.39
N THR A 135 -12.53 4.79 41.45
CA THR A 135 -12.93 5.55 40.25
C THR A 135 -11.71 6.13 39.55
N SER A 136 -10.76 6.71 40.29
CA SER A 136 -9.50 7.19 39.73
C SER A 136 -8.70 6.08 39.04
N PHE A 137 -8.65 4.88 39.63
CA PHE A 137 -7.99 3.73 39.01
C PHE A 137 -8.65 3.32 37.68
N LEU A 138 -9.99 3.25 37.63
CA LEU A 138 -10.74 2.95 36.41
C LEU A 138 -10.56 4.01 35.32
N ILE A 139 -10.49 5.29 35.70
CA ILE A 139 -10.21 6.39 34.77
C ILE A 139 -8.81 6.23 34.18
N CYS A 140 -7.78 6.00 35.01
CA CYS A 140 -6.42 5.78 34.53
C CYS A 140 -6.32 4.56 33.62
N GLU A 141 -6.93 3.45 33.99
CA GLU A 141 -6.98 2.22 33.18
C GLU A 141 -7.64 2.49 31.81
N GLY A 142 -8.82 3.13 31.81
CA GLY A 142 -9.54 3.47 30.58
C GLY A 142 -8.75 4.42 29.67
N LEU A 143 -8.09 5.43 30.23
CA LEU A 143 -7.24 6.36 29.47
C LEU A 143 -6.03 5.66 28.85
N LEU A 144 -5.36 4.79 29.61
CA LEU A 144 -4.23 4.00 29.10
C LEU A 144 -4.67 3.07 27.97
N PHE A 145 -5.80 2.38 28.12
CA PHE A 145 -6.34 1.53 27.06
C PHE A 145 -6.73 2.32 25.80
N ALA A 146 -7.40 3.47 25.96
CA ALA A 146 -7.78 4.32 24.84
C ALA A 146 -6.55 4.84 24.10
N TRP A 147 -5.55 5.35 24.83
CA TRP A 147 -4.29 5.82 24.26
C TRP A 147 -3.53 4.71 23.51
N TRP A 148 -3.43 3.52 24.13
CA TRP A 148 -2.80 2.35 23.52
C TRP A 148 -3.48 1.95 22.20
N MET A 149 -4.81 1.86 22.19
CA MET A 149 -5.58 1.49 21.00
C MET A 149 -5.43 2.53 19.87
N CYS A 150 -5.46 3.82 20.19
CA CYS A 150 -5.17 4.88 19.22
C CYS A 150 -3.75 4.76 18.65
N GLY A 151 -2.76 4.42 19.48
CA GLY A 151 -1.38 4.17 19.06
C GLY A 151 -1.27 3.00 18.08
N VAL A 152 -1.90 1.87 18.39
CA VAL A 152 -1.92 0.69 17.51
C VAL A 152 -2.59 1.01 16.18
N TYR A 153 -3.77 1.65 16.19
CA TYR A 153 -4.47 2.03 14.97
C TYR A 153 -3.62 2.93 14.06
N THR A 154 -3.00 3.96 14.64
CA THR A 154 -2.11 4.87 13.91
C THR A 154 -0.89 4.12 13.34
N GLY A 155 -0.33 3.18 14.11
CA GLY A 155 0.76 2.32 13.67
C GLY A 155 0.40 1.45 12.46
N LEU A 156 -0.79 0.85 12.45
CA LEU A 156 -1.28 0.03 11.33
C LEU A 156 -1.46 0.85 10.05
N VAL A 157 -1.95 2.09 10.16
CA VAL A 157 -2.07 3.00 9.03
C VAL A 157 -0.68 3.36 8.47
N ARG A 158 0.28 3.65 9.34
CA ARG A 158 1.66 3.91 8.94
C ARG A 158 2.29 2.73 8.19
N GLN A 159 2.05 1.50 8.67
CA GLN A 159 2.51 0.30 7.96
C GLN A 159 1.82 0.12 6.61
N SER A 160 0.52 0.46 6.52
CA SER A 160 -0.23 0.42 5.26
C SER A 160 0.34 1.40 4.24
N LEU A 161 0.74 2.61 4.67
CA LEU A 161 1.45 3.60 3.85
C LEU A 161 2.79 3.06 3.35
N GLN A 162 3.60 2.55 4.27
CA GLN A 162 4.91 2.01 3.94
C GLN A 162 4.82 0.89 2.90
N LYS A 163 3.80 0.03 3.03
CA LYS A 163 3.55 -1.04 2.06
C LYS A 163 3.04 -0.52 0.71
N LYS A 164 2.12 0.45 0.70
CA LYS A 164 1.53 1.00 -0.54
C LYS A 164 2.56 1.75 -1.39
N TYR A 165 3.48 2.46 -0.73
CA TYR A 165 4.45 3.34 -1.39
C TYR A 165 5.89 2.82 -1.35
N HIS A 166 6.12 1.57 -0.91
CA HIS A 166 7.46 0.98 -0.82
C HIS A 166 8.45 1.89 -0.07
N LEU A 167 8.05 2.38 1.11
CA LEU A 167 8.86 3.33 1.89
C LEU A 167 9.73 2.60 2.92
N LYS A 168 10.99 3.00 3.02
CA LYS A 168 11.91 2.44 4.03
C LYS A 168 11.49 2.79 5.45
N VAL A 169 11.44 1.79 6.33
CA VAL A 169 11.22 2.00 7.77
C VAL A 169 12.48 2.58 8.40
N ILE A 170 12.48 3.89 8.72
CA ILE A 170 13.41 4.43 9.70
C ILE A 170 12.84 4.04 11.08
N SER A 171 13.36 2.96 11.64
CA SER A 171 13.05 2.57 13.01
C SER A 171 13.69 3.61 13.93
N ILE A 172 12.89 4.22 14.82
CA ILE A 172 13.35 5.26 15.76
C ILE A 172 14.42 4.72 16.73
N LEU A 173 14.63 3.39 16.76
CA LEU A 173 15.67 2.67 17.50
C LEU A 173 17.08 2.69 16.84
N GLN A 174 17.28 3.45 15.76
CA GLN A 174 18.57 3.52 15.05
C GLN A 174 19.32 4.85 15.26
N PHE A 175 18.94 5.61 16.28
CA PHE A 175 19.66 6.78 16.81
C PHE A 175 20.03 6.58 18.27
#